data_AF-A0A5C8RTK3-F1
#
_entry.id   AF-A0A5C8RTK3-F1
#
_cell.length_a   1.000
_cell.length_b   1.000
_cell.length_c   1.000
_cell.angle_alpha   90.00
_cell.angle_beta   90.00
_cell.angle_gamma   90.00
#
_symmetry.space_group_name_H-M   'P 1'
#
loop_
_entity.id
_entity.type
_entity.pdbx_description
1 polymer ?
#
loop_
_entity_poly.entity_id
_entity_poly.type
_entity_poly.pdbx_seq_one_letter_code
_entity_poly.pdbx_strand_id
1 'polypeptide(L)'
;MRIWVARPEPGAARTGERLAALGHRPLVAPVLAVRPTGAALPHGPFDGLIFTSANALDAVLATTDAGALRGIPVFAVGARTAALAEARLGPVA
;
A
#
# COMPACT_ATOMS: atom_id res chain seq x y z
N MET A 1 -11.23 25.27 2.97
CA MET A 1 -11.50 24.80 4.36
C MET A 1 -10.19 24.43 5.06
N ARG A 2 -10.16 24.40 6.39
CA ARG A 2 -9.04 23.80 7.15
C ARG A 2 -9.36 22.32 7.40
N ILE A 3 -8.47 21.42 7.00
CA ILE A 3 -8.74 19.96 7.02
C ILE A 3 -7.57 19.27 7.71
N TRP A 4 -7.85 18.48 8.73
CA TRP A 4 -6.82 17.64 9.36
C TRP A 4 -6.68 16.32 8.61
N VAL A 5 -5.44 15.96 8.30
CA VAL A 5 -5.08 14.68 7.68
C VAL A 5 -4.38 13.81 8.74
N ALA A 6 -5.13 12.88 9.33
CA ALA A 6 -4.70 12.05 10.45
C ALA A 6 -4.08 10.69 10.05
N ARG A 7 -4.13 10.33 8.77
CA ARG A 7 -3.69 9.02 8.25
C ARG A 7 -2.15 8.83 8.35
N PRO A 8 -1.64 7.59 8.29
CA PRO A 8 -0.19 7.33 8.28
C PRO A 8 0.54 7.91 7.06
N GLU A 9 1.83 8.17 7.25
CA GLU A 9 2.74 8.43 6.13
C GLU A 9 3.07 7.16 5.34
N PRO A 10 3.43 7.28 4.04
CA PRO A 10 3.50 8.52 3.24
C PRO A 10 2.14 8.98 2.67
N GLY A 11 1.03 8.36 3.09
CA GLY A 11 -0.32 8.67 2.62
C GLY A 11 -0.82 10.04 3.06
N ALA A 12 -0.38 10.51 4.22
CA ALA A 12 -0.77 11.79 4.79
C ALA A 12 -0.25 12.93 3.94
N ALA A 13 1.06 12.97 3.65
CA ALA A 13 1.70 13.98 2.81
C ALA A 13 1.01 14.11 1.44
N ARG A 14 0.83 13.00 0.72
CA ARG A 14 0.15 13.02 -0.60
C ARG A 14 -1.28 13.52 -0.55
N THR A 15 -2.00 13.20 0.53
CA THR A 15 -3.37 13.69 0.71
C THR A 15 -3.35 15.19 0.99
N GLY A 16 -2.42 15.66 1.82
CA GLY A 16 -2.18 17.08 2.07
C GLY A 16 -1.88 17.86 0.78
N GLU A 17 -0.95 17.39 -0.03
CA GLU A 17 -0.61 18.00 -1.33
C GLU A 17 -1.82 18.13 -2.25
N ARG A 18 -2.61 17.06 -2.38
CA ARG A 18 -3.85 17.07 -3.18
C ARG A 18 -4.88 18.06 -2.64
N LEU A 19 -5.06 18.13 -1.32
CA LEU A 19 -5.97 19.09 -0.70
C LEU A 19 -5.51 20.53 -0.90
N ALA A 20 -4.21 20.80 -0.79
CA ALA A 20 -3.63 22.12 -1.04
C ALA A 20 -3.83 22.54 -2.50
N ALA A 21 -3.61 21.64 -3.47
CA ALA A 21 -3.85 21.89 -4.89
C ALA A 21 -5.33 22.20 -5.21
N LEU A 22 -6.27 21.73 -4.37
CA LEU A 22 -7.70 22.04 -4.46
C LEU A 22 -8.08 23.33 -3.70
N GLY A 23 -7.12 24.11 -3.21
CA GLY A 23 -7.37 25.37 -2.50
C GLY A 23 -7.76 25.21 -1.02
N HIS A 24 -7.51 24.05 -0.42
CA HIS A 24 -7.71 23.84 1.02
C HIS A 24 -6.44 24.12 1.83
N ARG A 25 -6.60 24.25 3.15
CA ARG A 25 -5.49 24.44 4.11
C ARG A 25 -5.34 23.18 4.96
N PRO A 26 -4.60 22.16 4.47
CA PRO A 26 -4.40 20.92 5.22
C PRO A 26 -3.50 21.14 6.44
N LEU A 27 -3.84 20.52 7.56
CA LEU A 27 -2.92 20.22 8.66
C LEU A 27 -2.54 18.75 8.51
N VAL A 28 -1.31 18.47 8.10
CA VAL A 28 -0.80 17.09 8.05
C VAL A 28 -0.23 16.77 9.43
N ALA A 29 -0.96 15.96 10.20
CA ALA A 29 -0.54 15.53 11.54
C ALA A 29 -0.99 14.08 11.74
N PRO A 30 -0.19 13.10 11.25
CA PRO A 30 -0.48 11.68 11.40
C PRO A 30 -0.63 11.26 12.86
N VAL A 31 -1.58 10.36 13.15
CA VAL A 31 -1.76 9.76 14.49
C VAL A 31 -1.58 8.25 14.49
N LEU A 32 -1.19 7.69 13.33
CA LEU A 32 -1.00 6.28 13.11
C LEU A 32 0.34 6.04 12.41
N ALA A 33 1.01 4.96 12.79
CA ALA A 33 2.20 4.46 12.12
C ALA A 33 1.97 3.03 11.62
N VAL A 34 2.47 2.73 10.43
CA VAL A 34 2.44 1.39 9.86
C VAL A 34 3.77 0.72 10.18
N ARG A 35 3.71 -0.48 10.78
CA ARG A 35 4.90 -1.26 11.13
C ARG A 35 4.70 -2.72 10.69
N PRO A 36 5.77 -3.38 10.19
CA PRO A 36 5.72 -4.81 9.97
C PRO A 36 5.39 -5.54 11.27
N THR A 37 4.54 -6.56 11.19
CA THR A 37 4.21 -7.41 12.33
C THR A 37 5.25 -8.51 12.55
N GLY A 38 6.11 -8.76 11.56
CA GLY A 38 7.04 -9.90 11.56
C GLY A 38 6.39 -11.24 11.25
N ALA A 39 5.12 -11.25 10.85
CA ALA A 39 4.45 -12.49 10.45
C ALA A 39 5.12 -13.10 9.20
N ALA A 40 5.43 -14.40 9.28
CA ALA A 40 5.92 -15.15 8.14
C ALA A 40 4.78 -15.49 7.18
N LEU A 41 5.10 -15.64 5.89
CA LEU A 41 4.17 -16.23 4.95
C LEU A 41 3.89 -17.70 5.31
N PRO A 42 2.66 -18.18 5.12
CA PRO A 42 2.36 -19.61 5.21
C PRO A 42 3.25 -20.44 4.25
N HIS A 43 3.45 -21.71 4.57
CA HIS A 43 4.14 -22.63 3.69
C HIS A 43 3.20 -23.17 2.60
N GLY A 44 3.77 -23.48 1.43
CA GLY A 44 3.06 -24.13 0.33
C GLY A 44 2.81 -23.22 -0.87
N PRO A 45 2.27 -23.77 -1.96
CA PRO A 45 1.89 -23.00 -3.13
C PRO A 45 0.65 -22.14 -2.84
N PHE A 46 0.58 -20.98 -3.49
CA PHE A 46 -0.59 -20.09 -3.44
C PHE A 46 -1.20 -19.97 -4.83
N ASP A 47 -2.53 -20.10 -4.91
CA ASP A 47 -3.27 -19.90 -6.17
C ASP A 47 -3.57 -18.42 -6.45
N GLY A 48 -3.38 -17.54 -5.47
CA GLY A 48 -3.65 -16.12 -5.59
C GLY A 48 -3.11 -15.30 -4.41
N LEU A 49 -2.83 -14.03 -4.68
CA LEU A 49 -2.42 -13.03 -3.68
C LEU A 49 -3.47 -11.92 -3.63
N ILE A 50 -3.90 -11.52 -2.44
CA ILE A 50 -4.85 -10.42 -2.25
C ILE A 50 -4.17 -9.31 -1.45
N PHE A 51 -4.02 -8.13 -2.05
CA PHE A 51 -3.51 -6.94 -1.37
C PHE A 51 -4.65 -5.94 -1.11
N THR A 52 -5.01 -5.78 0.15
CA THR A 52 -6.07 -4.84 0.56
C THR A 52 -5.56 -3.42 0.80
N SER A 53 -4.24 -3.23 0.78
CA SER A 53 -3.57 -1.96 0.99
C SER A 53 -2.18 -1.98 0.36
N ALA A 54 -1.75 -0.85 -0.22
CA ALA A 54 -0.37 -0.67 -0.68
C ALA A 54 0.67 -0.95 0.41
N ASN A 55 0.33 -0.72 1.69
CA ASN A 55 1.24 -0.99 2.80
C ASN A 55 1.54 -2.49 2.98
N ALA A 56 0.59 -3.37 2.64
CA ALA A 56 0.78 -4.81 2.74
C ALA A 56 1.78 -5.31 1.69
N LEU A 57 1.75 -4.70 0.49
CA LEU A 57 2.68 -5.01 -0.58
C LEU A 57 4.12 -4.58 -0.21
N ASP A 58 4.30 -3.37 0.32
CA ASP A 58 5.60 -2.91 0.79
C ASP A 58 6.13 -3.82 1.92
N ALA A 59 5.25 -4.25 2.83
CA ALA A 59 5.62 -5.13 3.94
C ALA A 59 6.05 -6.53 3.48
N VAL A 60 5.31 -7.17 2.57
CA VAL A 60 5.68 -8.52 2.10
C VAL A 60 6.97 -8.49 1.29
N LEU A 61 7.17 -7.48 0.45
CA LEU A 61 8.36 -7.35 -0.39
C LEU A 61 9.62 -6.96 0.40
N ALA A 62 9.47 -6.49 1.64
CA ALA A 62 10.60 -6.25 2.53
C ALA A 62 11.19 -7.56 3.11
N THR A 63 10.40 -8.63 3.16
CA THR A 63 10.78 -9.90 3.80
C THR A 63 10.76 -11.11 2.87
N THR A 64 10.24 -10.95 1.66
CA THR A 64 10.07 -12.03 0.69
C THR A 64 10.58 -11.58 -0.67
N ASP A 65 11.33 -12.46 -1.34
CA ASP A 65 11.76 -12.20 -2.72
C ASP A 65 10.53 -12.08 -3.62
N ALA A 66 10.43 -10.94 -4.32
CA ALA A 66 9.39 -10.71 -5.32
C ALA A 66 9.36 -11.82 -6.36
N GLY A 67 10.50 -12.41 -6.71
CA GLY A 67 10.61 -13.53 -7.65
C GLY A 67 9.77 -14.74 -7.24
N ALA A 68 9.65 -15.02 -5.94
CA ALA A 68 8.84 -16.12 -5.42
C ALA A 68 7.33 -15.87 -5.49
N LEU A 69 6.93 -14.62 -5.70
CA LEU A 69 5.53 -14.20 -5.77
C LEU A 69 5.06 -13.90 -7.20
N ARG A 70 5.99 -13.75 -8.15
CA ARG A 70 5.67 -13.50 -9.55
C ARG A 70 4.97 -14.71 -10.19
N GLY A 71 4.02 -14.44 -11.07
CA GLY A 71 3.25 -15.47 -11.77
C GLY A 71 2.04 -15.99 -10.99
N ILE A 72 1.91 -15.66 -9.71
CA ILE A 72 0.69 -15.91 -8.93
C ILE A 72 -0.32 -14.78 -9.26
N PRO A 73 -1.59 -15.10 -9.58
CA PRO A 73 -2.63 -14.09 -9.78
C PRO A 73 -2.73 -13.11 -8.61
N VAL A 74 -2.66 -11.81 -8.90
CA VAL A 74 -2.75 -10.76 -7.87
C VAL A 74 -4.07 -10.04 -7.97
N PHE A 75 -4.76 -9.87 -6.84
CA PHE A 75 -5.95 -9.04 -6.70
C PHE A 75 -5.64 -7.87 -5.77
N ALA A 76 -6.13 -6.68 -6.08
CA ALA A 76 -5.79 -5.47 -5.34
C ALA A 76 -7.01 -4.60 -5.04
N VAL A 77 -7.12 -4.15 -3.79
CA VAL A 77 -8.15 -3.18 -3.39
C VAL A 77 -7.63 -1.76 -3.63
N GLY A 78 -8.26 -1.10 -4.60
CA GLY A 78 -8.01 0.30 -4.95
C GLY A 78 -6.89 0.49 -5.97
N ALA A 79 -7.05 1.50 -6.83
CA ALA A 79 -6.16 1.76 -7.97
C ALA A 79 -4.68 1.94 -7.58
N ARG A 80 -4.41 2.52 -6.41
CA ARG A 80 -3.02 2.68 -5.92
C ARG A 80 -2.36 1.33 -5.65
N THR A 81 -3.09 0.43 -5.00
CA THR A 81 -2.58 -0.89 -4.64
C THR A 81 -2.38 -1.73 -5.92
N ALA A 82 -3.32 -1.65 -6.86
CA ALA A 82 -3.23 -2.31 -8.16
C ALA A 82 -1.99 -1.84 -8.94
N ALA A 83 -1.81 -0.53 -9.12
CA ALA A 83 -0.66 0.01 -9.83
C ALA A 83 0.70 -0.37 -9.20
N LEU A 84 0.77 -0.42 -7.86
CA LEU A 84 1.99 -0.84 -7.18
C LEU A 84 2.25 -2.34 -7.35
N ALA A 85 1.20 -3.17 -7.28
CA ALA A 85 1.31 -4.61 -7.51
C ALA A 85 1.73 -4.90 -8.96
N GLU A 86 1.12 -4.24 -9.95
CA GLU A 86 1.50 -4.34 -11.36
C GLU A 86 2.98 -4.05 -11.59
N ALA A 87 3.48 -2.96 -11.02
CA ALA A 87 4.86 -2.55 -11.19
C ALA A 87 5.88 -3.48 -10.51
N ARG A 88 5.48 -4.31 -9.54
CA ARG A 88 6.40 -5.08 -8.69
C ARG A 88 6.29 -6.60 -8.88
N LEU A 89 5.08 -7.10 -9.11
CA LEU A 89 4.73 -8.51 -9.18
C LEU A 89 4.23 -8.95 -10.55
N GLY A 90 3.85 -8.01 -11.43
CA GLY A 90 3.26 -8.30 -12.73
C GLY A 90 1.74 -8.11 -12.74
N PRO A 91 1.03 -8.55 -13.79
CA PRO A 91 -0.38 -8.20 -14.02
C PRO A 91 -1.28 -8.46 -12.82
N VAL A 92 -2.15 -7.49 -12.52
CA VAL A 92 -3.21 -7.61 -11.50
C VAL A 92 -4.51 -7.97 -12.22
N ALA A 93 -5.23 -8.95 -11.67
CA ALA A 93 -6.49 -9.47 -12.17
C ALA A 93 -7.69 -8.56 -11.83
#